data_AF-Q11I28-F1
#
_entry.id   AF-Q11I28-F1
#
_cell.length_a   1.000
_cell.length_b   1.000
_cell.length_c   1.000
_cell.angle_alpha   90.00
_cell.angle_beta   90.00
_cell.angle_gamma   90.00
#
_symmetry.space_group_name_H-M   'P 1'
#
loop_
_entity.id
_entity.type
_entity.pdbx_description
1 polymer ?
#
loop_
_entity_poly.entity_id
_entity_poly.type
_entity_poly.pdbx_seq_one_letter_code
_entity_poly.pdbx_strand_id
1 'polypeptide(L)' 'MAIESPCILVCSINEKSGYCLGCGRTRDEIAGWLSMTPGERRAVMDGLPARLADLERTTLAEPFRAMPSGRRVERA' A
#
# COMPACT_ATOMS: atom_id res chain seq x y z
N MET A 1 -4.00 -23.60 -8.77
CA MET A 1 -3.67 -22.49 -9.69
C MET A 1 -3.29 -21.29 -8.84
N ALA A 2 -2.04 -20.83 -8.90
CA ALA A 2 -1.61 -19.65 -8.17
C ALA A 2 -1.99 -18.41 -8.98
N ILE A 3 -2.81 -17.54 -8.41
CA ILE A 3 -3.07 -16.21 -8.99
C ILE A 3 -1.85 -15.37 -8.65
N GLU A 4 -1.09 -14.93 -9.67
CA GLU A 4 0.01 -13.98 -9.49
C GLU A 4 -0.54 -12.73 -8.78
N SER A 5 0.03 -12.39 -7.62
CA SER A 5 -0.44 -11.31 -6.76
C SER A 5 0.77 -10.56 -6.21
N PRO A 6 0.86 -9.23 -6.40
CA PRO A 6 1.93 -8.39 -5.85
C PRO A 6 1.71 -8.02 -4.38
N CYS A 7 0.80 -8.72 -3.68
CA CYS A 7 0.45 -8.42 -2.30
C CYS A 7 1.53 -8.90 -1.32
N ILE A 8 2.08 -7.98 -0.52
CA ILE A 8 3.00 -8.29 0.58
C ILE A 8 2.28 -8.49 1.93
N LEU A 9 0.96 -8.70 1.91
CA LEU A 9 0.09 -8.81 3.08
C LEU A 9 0.03 -7.55 3.97
N VAL A 10 0.48 -6.41 3.43
CA VAL A 10 0.30 -5.09 4.03
C VAL A 10 -0.80 -4.36 3.28
N CYS A 11 -1.91 -4.08 3.99
CA CYS A 11 -3.02 -3.31 3.46
C CYS A 11 -3.13 -1.99 4.22
N SER A 12 -2.51 -0.94 3.67
CA SER A 12 -2.60 0.42 4.19
C SER A 12 -2.72 1.37 3.02
N ILE A 13 -3.86 2.04 2.88
CA ILE A 13 -4.12 2.95 1.77
C ILE A 13 -3.68 4.35 2.18
N ASN A 14 -2.86 4.98 1.35
CA ASN A 14 -2.51 6.38 1.51
C ASN A 14 -3.67 7.25 1.02
N GLU A 15 -4.18 8.12 1.88
CA GLU A 15 -5.34 8.98 1.56
C GLU A 15 -5.03 10.07 0.52
N LYS A 16 -3.76 10.48 0.39
CA LYS A 16 -3.34 11.50 -0.59
C LYS A 16 -3.25 10.93 -2.01
N SER A 17 -2.74 9.70 -2.15
CA SER A 17 -2.52 9.07 -3.46
C SER A 17 -3.60 8.04 -3.84
N GLY A 18 -4.36 7.52 -2.87
CA GLY A 18 -5.35 6.46 -3.08
C GLY A 18 -4.76 5.07 -3.33
N TYR A 19 -3.45 4.90 -3.19
CA TYR A 19 -2.74 3.64 -3.42
C TYR A 19 -2.36 2.94 -2.11
N CYS A 20 -2.28 1.61 -2.16
CA CYS A 20 -1.79 0.78 -1.08
C CYS A 20 -0.29 0.94 -0.91
N LEU A 21 0.16 1.29 0.29
CA LEU A 21 1.57 1.44 0.66
C LEU A 21 2.37 0.15 0.51
N GLY A 22 1.71 -1.01 0.62
CA GLY A 22 2.39 -2.30 0.50
C GLY A 22 2.55 -2.80 -0.93
N CYS A 23 1.48 -2.72 -1.73
CA CYS A 23 1.44 -3.33 -3.07
C CYS A 23 1.19 -2.33 -4.21
N GLY A 24 1.04 -1.03 -3.93
CA GLY A 24 0.82 0.01 -4.95
C GLY A 24 -0.55 -0.03 -5.64
N ARG A 25 -1.44 -0.96 -5.26
CA ARG A 25 -2.79 -1.09 -5.84
C ARG A 25 -3.81 -0.18 -5.16
N THR A 26 -4.81 0.27 -5.90
CA THR A 26 -5.98 0.96 -5.37
C THR A 26 -6.95 -0.01 -4.68
N ARG A 27 -7.85 0.53 -3.86
CA ARG A 27 -8.89 -0.26 -3.17
C ARG A 27 -9.82 -0.99 -4.14
N ASP A 28 -10.10 -0.38 -5.28
CA ASP A 28 -10.96 -0.95 -6.33
C ASP A 28 -10.28 -2.13 -7.03
N GLU A 29 -9.00 -1.97 -7.42
CA GLU A 29 -8.19 -3.05 -8.00
C GLU A 29 -8.01 -4.23 -7.02
N ILE A 30 -7.92 -3.95 -5.71
CA ILE A 30 -7.86 -4.98 -4.67
C ILE A 30 -9.18 -5.77 -4.62
N ALA A 31 -10.32 -5.08 -4.65
CA ALA A 31 -11.65 -5.70 -4.60
C ALA A 31 -11.95 -6.53 -5.86
N GLY A 32 -11.55 -6.04 -7.04
CA GLY A 32 -11.78 -6.70 -8.33
C GLY A 32 -10.76 -7.77 -8.72
N TRP A 33 -9.68 -7.97 -7.95
CA TRP A 33 -8.52 -8.76 -8.38
C TRP A 33 -8.83 -10.21 -8.80
N LEU A 34 -9.77 -10.84 -8.09
CA LEU A 34 -10.19 -12.22 -8.36
C LEU A 34 -11.02 -12.32 -9.64
N SER A 35 -11.74 -11.25 -10.00
CA SER A 35 -12.59 -11.17 -11.18
C SER A 35 -11.82 -10.67 -12.42
N MET A 36 -10.66 -10.05 -12.25
CA MET A 36 -9.83 -9.56 -13.35
C MET A 36 -9.28 -10.70 -14.22
N THR A 37 -9.09 -10.40 -15.49
CA THR A 37 -8.41 -11.29 -16.43
C THR A 37 -6.89 -11.28 -16.20
N PRO A 38 -6.15 -12.31 -16.66
CA PRO A 38 -4.68 -12.31 -16.58
C PRO A 38 -4.03 -11.10 -17.28
N GLY A 39 -4.64 -10.59 -18.36
CA GLY A 39 -4.16 -9.41 -19.07
C GLY A 39 -4.29 -8.14 -18.23
N GLU A 40 -5.44 -7.93 -17.59
CA GLU A 40 -5.66 -6.80 -16.68
C GLU A 40 -4.73 -6.87 -15.47
N ARG A 41 -4.55 -8.05 -14.88
CA ARG A 41 -3.59 -8.24 -13.77
C ARG A 41 -2.19 -7.83 -14.18
N ARG A 42 -1.76 -8.17 -15.40
CA ARG A 42 -0.43 -7.81 -15.90
C ARG A 42 -0.30 -6.31 -16.18
N ALA A 43 -1.33 -5.67 -16.71
CA ALA A 43 -1.37 -4.22 -16.85
C ALA A 43 -1.28 -3.49 -15.50
N VAL A 44 -2.00 -3.97 -14.48
CA VAL A 44 -1.90 -3.42 -13.12
C VAL A 44 -0.48 -3.61 -12.59
N MET A 45 0.10 -4.81 -12.70
CA MET A 45 1.44 -5.12 -12.23
C MET A 45 2.53 -4.26 -12.89
N ASP A 46 2.40 -3.96 -14.18
CA ASP A 46 3.34 -3.11 -14.92
C ASP A 46 3.34 -1.66 -14.41
N GLY A 47 2.19 -1.17 -13.95
CA GLY A 47 2.05 0.17 -13.38
C GLY A 47 2.48 0.32 -11.91
N LEU A 48 2.65 -0.78 -11.16
CA LEU A 48 2.96 -0.73 -9.73
C LEU A 48 4.30 -0.08 -9.38
N PRO A 49 5.42 -0.33 -10.10
CA PRO A 49 6.71 0.28 -9.77
C PRO A 49 6.65 1.80 -9.81
N ALA A 50 5.95 2.37 -10.81
CA ALA A 50 5.77 3.82 -10.93
C ALA A 50 4.92 4.39 -9.78
N ARG A 51 3.84 3.68 -9.40
CA ARG A 51 2.98 4.07 -8.27
C ARG A 51 3.73 3.99 -6.94
N LEU A 52 4.54 2.95 -6.74
CA LEU A 52 5.36 2.77 -5.54
C LEU A 52 6.46 3.84 -5.43
N ALA A 53 7.09 4.23 -6.54
CA ALA A 53 8.07 5.32 -6.55
C ALA A 53 7.44 6.68 -6.14
N ASP A 54 6.19 6.94 -6.56
CA ASP A 54 5.43 8.12 -6.14
C ASP A 54 5.07 8.07 -4.64
N LEU A 55 4.71 6.88 -4.16
CA LEU A 55 4.46 6.62 -2.74
C LEU A 55 5.71 6.79 -1.87
N GLU A 56 6.87 6.25 -2.26
CA GLU A 56 8.13 6.37 -1.52
C GLU A 56 8.53 7.85 -1.35
N ARG A 57 8.35 8.66 -2.38
CA ARG A 57 8.60 10.11 -2.29
C ARG A 57 7.66 10.78 -1.27
N THR A 58 6.45 10.26 -1.09
CA THR A 58 5.45 10.78 -0.15
C THR A 58 5.62 10.23 1.27
N THR A 59 5.97 8.95 1.45
CA THR A 59 6.12 8.30 2.76
C THR A 59 7.41 8.70 3.47
N LEU A 60 8.47 9.03 2.73
CA LEU A 60 9.67 9.65 3.31
C LEU A 60 9.41 11.04 3.89
N ALA A 61 8.27 11.68 3.57
CA ALA A 61 7.91 12.98 4.10
C ALA A 61 7.18 12.93 5.46
N GLU A 62 6.35 11.91 5.79
CA GLU A 62 5.58 11.88 7.06
C GLU A 62 5.12 10.45 7.49
N PRO A 63 5.09 10.04 8.79
CA PRO A 63 5.74 10.60 9.99
C PRO A 63 6.31 9.49 10.93
N PHE A 64 7.57 9.08 10.76
CA PHE A 64 8.32 8.56 11.94
C PHE A 64 8.49 9.68 13.02
N ARG A 65 8.15 10.92 12.66
CA ARG A 65 8.16 12.12 13.51
C ARG A 65 6.95 12.26 14.47
N ALA A 66 5.94 11.39 14.40
CA ALA A 66 4.73 11.49 15.24
C ALA A 66 4.58 10.38 16.28
N MET A 67 5.68 9.79 16.75
CA MET A 67 5.64 9.01 17.99
C MET A 67 6.08 9.90 19.15
N PRO A 68 5.15 10.43 19.99
CA PRO A 68 5.55 10.98 21.27
C PRO A 68 6.07 9.81 22.12
N SER A 69 7.37 9.83 22.38
CA SER A 69 8.07 8.95 23.32
C SER A 69 7.26 8.77 24.60
N GLY A 70 6.86 7.53 24.89
CA GLY A 70 6.54 7.00 26.21
C GLY A 70 5.76 7.91 27.17
N ARG A 71 4.44 7.72 27.25
CA ARG A 71 3.70 8.13 28.45
C ARG A 71 4.18 7.25 29.62
N ARG A 72 4.99 7.81 30.50
CA ARG A 72 5.44 7.21 31.77
C ARG A 72 4.20 6.71 32.54
N VAL A 73 4.17 5.42 32.86
CA VAL A 73 3.13 4.86 33.74
C VAL A 73 3.50 5.27 35.17
N GLU A 74 2.90 6.34 35.68
CA GLU A 74 2.97 6.66 37.11
C GLU A 74 1.99 5.74 37.84
N ARG A 75 2.54 4.78 38.58
CA ARG A 75 1.82 3.91 39.51
C ARG A 75 1.48 4.72 40.77
N ALA A 76 0.20 4.79 41.12
CA ALA A 76 -0.30 5.18 42.43
C ALA A 76 -0.81 3.93 43.17
#